data_AF-A0A6J6KTS5-F1
#
_entry.id   AF-A0A6J6KTS5-F1
#
_cell.length_a   1.000
_cell.length_b   1.000
_cell.length_c   1.000
_cell.angle_alpha   90.00
_cell.angle_beta   90.00
_cell.angle_gamma   90.00
#
_symmetry.space_group_name_H-M   'P 1'
#
loop_
_entity.id
_entity.type
_entity.pdbx_description
1 polymer ?
#
loop_
_entity_poly.entity_id
_entity_poly.type
_entity_poly.pdbx_seq_one_letter_code
_entity_poly.pdbx_strand_id
1 'polypeptide(L)'
;MATTSTFTFGYLAHRYLADLVPVFVVLAAPGVWIIARQAATWRRWIRRTVVVAMALLFALGFWNQLGLAISTRAFSILPSESGARSFAEFQYLIDESLFGGAAPAVIYSEDGQLPLGAARGTIVIVGDCDALYRTDGYGWGPLERRIGGPYAYRLTGTIGMNDQTILSNSEWKVRASRSDDGLVFRWEYGNGMIEESKPIKIDYVGPTTIDIVFDPLPLGVGRVVVNETSVIGAPVKNSPESVVNPEWTSSGGSSDSFCRKLQARQ
;
A
#
# COMPACT_ATOMS: atom_id res chain seq x y z
N MET A 1 -24.12 10.62 -22.02
CA MET A 1 -24.48 10.25 -20.63
C MET A 1 -24.69 8.73 -20.50
N ALA A 2 -23.80 7.90 -21.04
CA ALA A 2 -23.93 6.43 -20.99
C ALA A 2 -22.73 5.73 -20.34
N THR A 3 -21.63 6.46 -20.08
CA THR A 3 -20.40 5.92 -19.48
C THR A 3 -20.46 5.93 -17.96
N THR A 4 -21.08 6.94 -17.34
CA THR A 4 -21.14 7.06 -15.87
C THR A 4 -21.91 5.91 -15.22
N SER A 5 -23.00 5.43 -15.85
CA SER A 5 -23.80 4.31 -15.33
C SER A 5 -23.09 2.95 -15.46
N THR A 6 -22.20 2.77 -16.44
CA THR A 6 -21.45 1.52 -16.63
C THR A 6 -20.39 1.35 -15.53
N PHE A 7 -19.76 2.43 -15.08
CA PHE A 7 -18.74 2.38 -14.03
C PHE A 7 -19.33 2.09 -12.64
N THR A 8 -20.50 2.65 -12.29
CA THR A 8 -21.19 2.33 -11.03
C THR A 8 -21.76 0.91 -11.03
N PHE A 9 -22.25 0.41 -12.17
CA PHE A 9 -22.64 -1.00 -12.30
C PHE A 9 -21.45 -1.94 -12.15
N GLY A 10 -20.27 -1.61 -12.69
CA GLY A 10 -19.08 -2.46 -12.60
C GLY A 10 -18.59 -2.71 -11.16
N TYR A 11 -18.68 -1.71 -10.28
CA TYR A 11 -18.20 -1.82 -8.90
C TYR A 11 -19.10 -2.68 -8.01
N LEU A 12 -20.43 -2.52 -8.12
CA LEU A 12 -21.39 -3.41 -7.46
C LEU A 12 -21.40 -4.80 -8.11
N ALA A 13 -21.32 -4.86 -9.44
CA ALA A 13 -21.27 -6.13 -10.16
C ALA A 13 -20.06 -6.96 -9.76
N HIS A 14 -18.88 -6.39 -9.49
CA HIS A 14 -17.69 -7.20 -9.20
C HIS A 14 -17.85 -8.19 -8.02
N ARG A 15 -18.65 -7.84 -7.00
CA ARG A 15 -18.95 -8.75 -5.88
C ARG A 15 -19.99 -9.81 -6.27
N TYR A 16 -21.05 -9.43 -6.99
CA TYR A 16 -22.12 -10.35 -7.41
C TYR A 16 -21.78 -11.20 -8.63
N LEU A 17 -20.85 -10.77 -9.49
CA LEU A 17 -20.38 -11.52 -10.65
C LEU A 17 -19.65 -12.77 -10.20
N ALA A 18 -18.84 -12.66 -9.14
CA ALA A 18 -18.14 -13.80 -8.53
C ALA A 18 -19.12 -14.89 -8.06
N ASP A 19 -20.25 -14.50 -7.47
CA ASP A 19 -21.29 -15.44 -7.01
C ASP A 19 -22.03 -16.13 -8.16
N LEU A 20 -22.08 -15.49 -9.34
CA LEU A 20 -22.70 -16.05 -10.55
C LEU A 20 -21.72 -16.84 -11.42
N VAL A 21 -20.40 -16.71 -11.22
CA VAL A 21 -19.38 -17.48 -11.96
C VAL A 21 -19.67 -18.99 -11.92
N PRO A 22 -19.97 -19.62 -10.78
CA PRO A 22 -20.29 -21.05 -10.74
C PRO A 22 -21.49 -21.42 -11.63
N VAL A 23 -22.54 -20.59 -11.62
CA VAL A 23 -23.74 -20.81 -12.45
C VAL A 23 -23.39 -20.70 -13.94
N PHE A 24 -22.63 -19.68 -14.33
CA PHE A 24 -22.20 -19.52 -15.72
C PHE A 24 -21.27 -20.65 -16.18
N VAL A 25 -20.37 -21.14 -15.32
CA VAL A 25 -19.49 -22.27 -15.63
C VAL A 25 -20.31 -23.56 -15.86
N VAL A 26 -21.31 -23.83 -14.99
CA VAL A 26 -22.20 -24.98 -15.15
C VAL A 26 -23.03 -24.86 -16.43
N LEU A 27 -23.57 -23.69 -16.74
CA LEU A 27 -24.35 -23.45 -17.97
C LEU A 27 -23.49 -23.45 -19.24
N ALA A 28 -22.21 -23.10 -19.14
CA ALA A 28 -21.29 -23.13 -20.26
C ALA A 28 -20.92 -24.57 -20.70
N ALA A 29 -20.90 -25.53 -19.77
CA ALA A 29 -20.52 -26.92 -20.04
C ALA A 29 -21.30 -27.59 -21.20
N PRO A 30 -22.65 -27.56 -21.24
CA PRO A 30 -23.41 -28.12 -22.37
C PRO A 30 -23.18 -27.33 -23.67
N GLY A 31 -22.99 -26.01 -23.59
CA GLY A 31 -22.67 -25.18 -24.75
C GLY A 31 -21.33 -25.56 -25.39
N VAL A 32 -20.30 -25.77 -24.58
CA VAL A 32 -18.97 -26.24 -25.02
C VAL A 32 -19.09 -27.63 -25.67
N TRP A 33 -19.89 -28.53 -25.11
CA TRP A 33 -20.10 -29.87 -25.69
C TRP A 33 -20.78 -29.82 -27.06
N ILE A 34 -21.84 -29.02 -27.20
CA ILE A 34 -22.55 -28.84 -28.49
C ILE A 34 -21.60 -28.25 -29.54
N ILE A 35 -20.84 -27.21 -29.18
CA ILE A 35 -19.89 -26.56 -30.07
C ILE A 35 -18.76 -27.53 -30.47
N ALA A 36 -18.23 -28.31 -29.52
CA ALA A 36 -17.18 -29.29 -29.80
C ALA A 36 -17.65 -30.37 -30.78
N ARG A 37 -18.89 -30.85 -30.64
CA ARG A 37 -19.49 -31.82 -31.56
C ARG A 37 -19.71 -31.22 -32.95
N GLN A 38 -20.21 -29.98 -33.02
CA GLN A 38 -20.40 -29.28 -34.29
C GLN A 38 -19.06 -28.97 -34.97
N ALA A 39 -18.02 -28.64 -34.22
CA ALA A 39 -16.69 -28.33 -34.73
C ALA A 39 -16.01 -29.51 -35.44
N ALA A 40 -16.45 -30.74 -35.18
CA ALA A 40 -15.98 -31.93 -35.90
C ALA A 40 -16.41 -31.95 -37.38
N THR A 41 -17.52 -31.28 -37.72
CA THR A 41 -18.01 -31.18 -39.10
C THR A 41 -17.43 -29.98 -39.86
N TRP A 42 -16.70 -29.10 -39.18
CA TRP A 42 -16.14 -27.91 -39.77
C TRP A 42 -14.92 -28.21 -40.65
N ARG A 43 -14.72 -27.37 -41.67
CA ARG A 43 -13.49 -27.40 -42.49
C ARG A 43 -12.28 -27.19 -41.58
N ARG A 44 -11.18 -27.91 -41.85
CA ARG A 44 -9.96 -27.89 -41.01
C ARG A 44 -9.44 -26.48 -40.71
N TRP A 45 -9.50 -25.56 -41.68
CA TRP A 45 -9.04 -24.19 -41.51
C TRP A 45 -9.91 -23.40 -40.53
N ILE A 46 -11.25 -23.51 -40.64
CA ILE A 46 -12.21 -22.87 -39.73
C ILE A 46 -11.97 -23.33 -38.30
N ARG A 47 -11.84 -24.65 -38.10
CA ARG A 47 -11.55 -25.24 -36.79
C ARG A 47 -10.24 -24.69 -36.22
N ARG A 48 -9.19 -24.60 -37.04
CA ARG A 48 -7.88 -24.07 -36.61
C ARG A 48 -7.97 -22.60 -36.22
N THR A 49 -8.67 -21.78 -37.01
CA THR A 49 -8.89 -20.36 -36.72
C THR A 49 -9.66 -20.17 -35.41
N VAL A 50 -10.73 -20.95 -35.18
CA VAL A 50 -11.53 -20.84 -33.95
C VAL A 50 -10.73 -21.25 -32.71
N VAL A 51 -9.96 -22.34 -32.80
CA VAL A 51 -9.08 -22.76 -31.68
C VAL A 51 -8.04 -21.68 -31.37
N VAL A 52 -7.39 -21.11 -32.39
CA VAL A 52 -6.42 -20.02 -32.20
C VAL A 52 -7.09 -18.79 -31.59
N ALA A 53 -8.25 -18.39 -32.10
CA ALA A 53 -9.00 -17.25 -31.57
C ALA A 53 -9.41 -17.47 -30.10
N MET A 54 -9.91 -18.65 -29.74
CA MET A 54 -10.23 -18.99 -28.35
C MET A 54 -9.00 -18.99 -27.45
N ALA A 55 -7.87 -19.53 -27.92
CA ALA A 55 -6.63 -19.52 -27.16
C ALA A 55 -6.13 -18.08 -26.90
N LEU A 56 -6.22 -17.21 -27.91
CA LEU A 56 -5.88 -15.78 -27.76
C LEU A 56 -6.81 -15.08 -26.79
N LEU A 57 -8.13 -15.30 -26.89
CA LEU A 57 -9.10 -14.73 -25.95
C LEU A 57 -8.86 -15.21 -24.52
N PHE A 58 -8.56 -16.50 -24.34
CA PHE A 58 -8.20 -17.04 -23.04
C PHE A 58 -6.91 -16.40 -22.51
N ALA A 59 -5.86 -16.31 -23.33
CA ALA A 59 -4.60 -15.72 -22.92
C ALA A 59 -4.77 -14.24 -22.52
N LEU A 60 -5.52 -13.45 -23.31
CA LEU A 60 -5.83 -12.05 -23.00
C LEU A 60 -6.68 -11.92 -21.73
N GLY A 61 -7.71 -12.74 -21.58
CA GLY A 61 -8.57 -12.76 -20.39
C GLY A 61 -7.79 -13.14 -19.13
N PHE A 62 -7.00 -14.20 -19.21
CA PHE A 62 -6.13 -14.65 -18.13
C PHE A 62 -5.12 -13.56 -17.74
N TRP A 63 -4.48 -12.92 -18.71
CA TRP A 63 -3.52 -11.85 -18.46
C TRP A 63 -4.15 -10.66 -17.73
N ASN A 64 -5.33 -10.23 -18.17
CA ASN A 64 -6.07 -9.15 -17.52
C ASN A 64 -6.45 -9.50 -16.08
N GLN A 65 -6.97 -10.72 -15.85
CA GLN A 65 -7.36 -11.17 -14.51
C GLN A 65 -6.15 -11.33 -13.58
N LEU A 66 -5.03 -11.82 -14.10
CA LEU A 66 -3.78 -11.91 -13.35
C LEU A 66 -3.26 -10.53 -12.97
N GLY A 67 -3.23 -9.57 -13.91
CA GLY A 67 -2.83 -8.19 -13.64
C GLY A 67 -3.70 -7.52 -12.58
N LEU A 68 -5.02 -7.72 -12.65
CA LEU A 68 -5.96 -7.21 -11.65
C LEU A 68 -5.72 -7.85 -10.29
N ALA A 69 -5.52 -9.17 -10.21
CA ALA A 69 -5.26 -9.88 -8.96
C ALA A 69 -3.96 -9.40 -8.28
N ILE A 70 -2.89 -9.21 -9.06
CA ILE A 70 -1.62 -8.70 -8.54
C ILE A 70 -1.79 -7.25 -8.06
N SER A 71 -2.42 -6.39 -8.86
CA SER A 71 -2.62 -4.97 -8.49
C SER A 71 -3.51 -4.80 -7.26
N THR A 72 -4.56 -5.60 -7.12
CA THR A 72 -5.47 -5.55 -5.96
C THR A 72 -4.80 -6.07 -4.69
N ARG A 73 -3.95 -7.11 -4.81
CA ARG A 73 -3.12 -7.56 -3.69
C ARG A 73 -2.13 -6.48 -3.23
N ALA A 74 -1.44 -5.84 -4.18
CA ALA A 74 -0.41 -4.84 -3.88
C ALA A 74 -0.96 -3.55 -3.27
N PHE A 75 -2.17 -3.12 -3.68
CA PHE A 75 -2.69 -1.79 -3.31
C PHE A 75 -3.98 -1.78 -2.49
N SER A 76 -4.71 -2.90 -2.35
CA SER A 76 -6.05 -2.88 -1.74
C SER A 76 -6.24 -3.86 -0.59
N ILE A 77 -5.82 -5.12 -0.73
CA ILE A 77 -6.17 -6.17 0.26
C ILE A 77 -5.14 -6.29 1.38
N LEU A 78 -3.85 -6.30 1.04
CA LEU A 78 -2.73 -6.44 1.98
C LEU A 78 -1.60 -5.46 1.60
N PRO A 79 -1.85 -4.13 1.65
CA PRO A 79 -0.85 -3.17 1.22
C PRO A 79 0.23 -3.05 2.30
N SER A 80 1.25 -3.92 2.25
CA SER A 80 2.53 -3.57 2.88
C SER A 80 3.17 -2.46 2.06
N GLU A 81 3.75 -1.47 2.73
CA GLU A 81 4.44 -0.35 2.07
C GLU A 81 5.52 -0.88 1.12
N SER A 82 6.30 -1.88 1.58
CA SER A 82 7.33 -2.54 0.78
C SER A 82 6.79 -3.23 -0.48
N GLY A 83 5.65 -3.92 -0.37
CA GLY A 83 5.02 -4.62 -1.49
C GLY A 83 4.44 -3.65 -2.51
N ALA A 84 3.74 -2.61 -2.05
CA ALA A 84 3.21 -1.54 -2.89
C ALA A 84 4.34 -0.80 -3.63
N ARG A 85 5.44 -0.49 -2.93
CA ARG A 85 6.64 0.12 -3.49
C ARG A 85 7.25 -0.73 -4.59
N SER A 86 7.51 -2.01 -4.29
CA SER A 86 8.18 -2.93 -5.23
C SER A 86 7.36 -3.12 -6.50
N PHE A 87 6.04 -3.16 -6.37
CA PHE A 87 5.15 -3.25 -7.53
C PHE A 87 5.13 -1.95 -8.34
N ALA A 88 5.06 -0.78 -7.70
CA ALA A 88 5.17 0.50 -8.40
C ALA A 88 6.53 0.64 -9.10
N GLU A 89 7.63 0.32 -8.42
CA GLU A 89 8.98 0.35 -8.98
C GLU A 89 9.08 -0.55 -10.21
N PHE A 90 8.55 -1.77 -10.16
CA PHE A 90 8.49 -2.66 -11.31
C PHE A 90 7.72 -2.05 -12.50
N GLN A 91 6.61 -1.34 -12.26
CA GLN A 91 5.87 -0.65 -13.31
C GLN A 91 6.71 0.45 -13.97
N TYR A 92 7.44 1.25 -13.17
CA TYR A 92 8.30 2.31 -13.70
C TYR A 92 9.56 1.77 -14.38
N LEU A 93 10.09 0.62 -13.96
CA LEU A 93 11.17 -0.08 -14.65
C LEU A 93 10.75 -0.57 -16.04
N ILE A 94 9.54 -1.14 -16.16
CA ILE A 94 8.98 -1.51 -17.46
C ILE A 94 8.81 -0.27 -18.34
N ASP A 95 8.20 0.78 -17.79
CA ASP A 95 7.98 2.04 -18.49
C ASP A 95 9.29 2.65 -19.03
N GLU A 96 10.32 2.69 -18.20
CA GLU A 96 11.66 3.14 -18.61
C GLU A 96 12.23 2.29 -19.75
N SER A 97 12.09 0.96 -19.66
CA SER A 97 12.63 0.03 -20.67
C SER A 97 11.90 0.07 -22.01
N LEU A 98 10.60 0.36 -22.03
CA LEU A 98 9.75 0.29 -23.23
C LEU A 98 9.51 1.66 -23.86
N PHE A 99 9.31 2.69 -23.05
CA PHE A 99 8.93 4.03 -23.50
C PHE A 99 10.02 5.06 -23.20
N GLY A 100 10.76 4.88 -22.10
CA GLY A 100 11.78 5.83 -21.66
C GLY A 100 11.21 7.20 -21.28
N GLY A 101 12.09 8.20 -21.17
CA GLY A 101 11.68 9.58 -20.90
C GLY A 101 11.18 9.84 -19.48
N ALA A 102 10.42 10.93 -19.33
CA ALA A 102 9.98 11.41 -18.04
C ALA A 102 9.03 10.43 -17.35
N ALA A 103 9.19 10.24 -16.04
CA ALA A 103 8.36 9.32 -15.28
C ALA A 103 6.88 9.77 -15.30
N PRO A 104 5.96 8.98 -15.85
CA PRO A 104 4.57 9.41 -16.04
C PRO A 104 3.83 9.54 -14.71
N ALA A 105 2.88 10.48 -14.64
CA ALA A 105 1.97 10.66 -13.49
C ALA A 105 2.66 10.83 -12.13
N VAL A 106 3.87 11.40 -12.12
CA VAL A 106 4.57 11.83 -10.91
C VAL A 106 4.38 13.33 -10.73
N ILE A 107 4.02 13.75 -9.53
CA ILE A 107 3.88 15.15 -9.14
C ILE A 107 4.66 15.43 -7.86
N TYR A 108 4.93 16.71 -7.60
CA TYR A 108 5.60 17.17 -6.38
C TYR A 108 4.61 17.93 -5.49
N SER A 109 4.73 17.72 -4.19
CA SER A 109 4.04 18.50 -3.17
C SER A 109 5.00 19.55 -2.60
N GLU A 110 4.76 20.81 -2.92
CA GLU A 110 5.58 21.95 -2.44
C GLU A 110 5.25 22.34 -1.00
N ASP A 111 4.00 22.14 -0.57
CA ASP A 111 3.49 22.49 0.77
C ASP A 111 3.56 21.34 1.77
N GLY A 112 4.08 20.19 1.35
CA GLY A 112 4.17 18.98 2.16
C GLY A 112 2.82 18.28 2.38
N GLN A 113 1.77 18.68 1.66
CA GLN A 113 0.43 18.10 1.73
C GLN A 113 0.11 17.23 0.52
N LEU A 114 -0.73 16.23 0.72
CA LEU A 114 -1.21 15.35 -0.34
C LEU A 114 -2.35 16.05 -1.10
N PRO A 115 -2.22 16.22 -2.44
CA PRO A 115 -3.23 16.89 -3.23
C PRO A 115 -4.59 16.20 -3.16
N LEU A 116 -5.65 16.99 -3.09
CA LEU A 116 -7.02 16.48 -3.20
C LEU A 116 -7.41 16.31 -4.67
N GLY A 117 -8.12 15.24 -4.99
CA GLY A 117 -8.67 15.02 -6.34
C GLY A 117 -7.65 14.61 -7.41
N ALA A 118 -6.44 14.18 -7.01
CA ALA A 118 -5.47 13.61 -7.94
C ALA A 118 -6.02 12.37 -8.66
N ALA A 119 -5.65 12.20 -9.93
CA ALA A 119 -6.11 11.06 -10.73
C ALA A 119 -5.57 9.74 -10.17
N ARG A 120 -6.36 8.66 -10.27
CA ARG A 120 -5.94 7.32 -9.83
C ARG A 120 -4.61 6.92 -10.46
N GLY A 121 -3.69 6.44 -9.63
CA GLY A 121 -2.36 6.01 -10.04
C GLY A 121 -1.30 7.10 -9.98
N THR A 122 -1.68 8.36 -9.74
CA THR A 122 -0.74 9.46 -9.53
C THR A 122 0.14 9.17 -8.32
N ILE A 123 1.45 9.40 -8.48
CA ILE A 123 2.43 9.35 -7.40
C ILE A 123 2.81 10.78 -7.02
N VAL A 124 2.80 11.09 -5.73
CA VAL A 124 3.28 12.37 -5.20
C VAL A 124 4.56 12.18 -4.42
N ILE A 125 5.57 12.97 -4.75
CA ILE A 125 6.80 13.15 -3.99
C ILE A 125 6.56 14.28 -2.98
N VAL A 126 6.77 13.99 -1.70
CA VAL A 126 6.59 14.94 -0.61
C VAL A 126 7.96 15.36 -0.08
N GLY A 127 8.21 16.66 -0.02
CA GLY A 127 9.50 17.22 0.39
C GLY A 127 10.65 16.82 -0.54
N ASP A 128 11.87 16.74 -0.02
CA ASP A 128 13.03 16.27 -0.77
C ASP A 128 13.16 14.74 -0.67
N CYS A 129 12.20 14.02 -1.27
CA CYS A 129 12.06 12.57 -1.11
C CYS A 129 11.93 12.13 0.35
N ASP A 130 11.23 12.92 1.16
CA ASP A 130 10.92 12.56 2.54
C ASP A 130 9.85 11.47 2.62
N ALA A 131 8.90 11.51 1.68
CA ALA A 131 7.95 10.44 1.47
C ALA A 131 7.42 10.40 0.03
N LEU A 132 6.90 9.24 -0.36
CA LEU A 132 6.28 8.94 -1.63
C LEU A 132 4.92 8.31 -1.38
N TYR A 133 3.88 8.85 -2.00
CA TYR A 133 2.52 8.34 -1.88
C TYR A 133 1.91 8.10 -3.25
N ARG A 134 0.99 7.13 -3.33
CA ARG A 134 0.20 6.87 -4.53
C ARG A 134 -1.28 6.94 -4.20
N THR A 135 -2.04 7.59 -5.07
CA THR A 135 -3.50 7.63 -4.93
C THR A 135 -4.17 6.49 -5.70
N ASP A 136 -5.22 5.91 -5.12
CA ASP A 136 -6.14 5.03 -5.82
C ASP A 136 -7.37 5.78 -6.41
N GLY A 137 -7.40 7.11 -6.27
CA GLY A 137 -8.51 8.00 -6.64
C GLY A 137 -9.49 8.28 -5.49
N TYR A 138 -9.40 7.54 -4.38
CA TYR A 138 -10.23 7.73 -3.19
C TYR A 138 -9.42 8.16 -1.97
N GLY A 139 -8.18 7.68 -1.86
CA GLY A 139 -7.26 8.03 -0.80
C GLY A 139 -5.80 7.94 -1.26
N TRP A 140 -4.91 8.17 -0.31
CA TRP A 140 -3.46 8.09 -0.51
C TRP A 140 -2.89 6.93 0.30
N GLY A 141 -2.07 6.11 -0.35
CA GLY A 141 -1.31 5.03 0.28
C GLY A 141 0.18 5.32 0.23
N PRO A 142 0.95 5.08 1.32
CA PRO A 142 2.39 5.25 1.31
C PRO A 142 3.04 4.20 0.40
N LEU A 143 4.00 4.64 -0.41
CA LEU A 143 4.91 3.77 -1.14
C LEU A 143 6.28 3.74 -0.47
N GLU A 144 6.75 4.88 0.05
CA GLU A 144 8.06 4.95 0.67
C GLU A 144 8.10 6.11 1.65
N ARG A 145 8.70 5.92 2.83
CA ARG A 145 9.05 7.01 3.74
C ARG A 145 10.52 6.93 4.12
N ARG A 146 11.20 8.09 4.10
CA ARG A 146 12.61 8.18 4.45
C ARG A 146 12.78 7.98 5.95
N ILE A 147 13.45 6.89 6.34
CA ILE A 147 13.80 6.62 7.73
C ILE A 147 14.79 7.67 8.23
N GLY A 148 14.48 8.28 9.38
CA GLY A 148 15.20 9.42 9.94
C GLY A 148 14.75 10.77 9.37
N GLY A 149 13.76 10.76 8.47
CA GLY A 149 13.08 11.96 7.98
C GLY A 149 11.84 12.32 8.81
N PRO A 150 11.09 13.35 8.40
CA PRO A 150 9.93 13.85 9.15
C PRO A 150 8.73 12.89 9.15
N TYR A 151 8.71 11.86 8.30
CA TYR A 151 7.57 10.94 8.18
C TYR A 151 7.83 9.53 8.71
N ALA A 152 9.07 9.19 9.08
CA ALA A 152 9.37 7.86 9.59
C ALA A 152 10.63 7.81 10.46
N TYR A 153 10.49 7.15 11.61
CA TYR A 153 11.58 6.79 12.50
C TYR A 153 11.65 5.28 12.62
N ARG A 154 12.85 4.73 12.59
CA ARG A 154 13.11 3.34 13.00
C ARG A 154 13.97 3.36 14.25
N LEU A 155 13.38 2.93 15.35
CA LEU A 155 13.93 3.07 16.69
C LEU A 155 14.18 1.69 17.30
N THR A 156 15.36 1.48 17.86
CA THR A 156 15.72 0.26 18.58
C THR A 156 16.10 0.60 20.00
N GLY A 157 15.44 -0.06 20.96
CA GLY A 157 15.64 0.14 22.40
C GLY A 157 15.05 -1.00 23.22
N THR A 158 15.36 -1.02 24.53
CA THR A 158 14.82 -2.05 25.44
C THR A 158 13.58 -1.51 26.13
N ILE A 159 12.56 -2.36 26.31
CA ILE A 159 11.32 -1.97 26.99
C ILE A 159 11.14 -2.74 28.30
N GLY A 160 11.25 -2.00 29.41
CA GLY A 160 11.07 -2.51 30.77
C GLY A 160 9.62 -2.45 31.25
N MET A 161 9.42 -2.81 32.52
CA MET A 161 8.09 -2.76 33.17
C MET A 161 7.59 -1.33 33.43
N ASN A 162 8.51 -0.37 33.52
CA ASN A 162 8.17 1.04 33.73
C ASN A 162 7.78 1.69 32.40
N ASP A 163 6.85 2.63 32.47
CA ASP A 163 6.36 3.36 31.30
C ASP A 163 7.37 4.42 30.86
N GLN A 164 8.03 4.15 29.73
CA GLN A 164 9.11 4.99 29.19
C GLN A 164 8.63 5.77 27.97
N THR A 165 9.14 6.99 27.82
CA THR A 165 8.93 7.79 26.61
C THR A 165 9.88 7.32 25.51
N ILE A 166 9.39 7.20 24.29
CA ILE A 166 10.17 6.77 23.12
C ILE A 166 10.43 7.97 22.22
N LEU A 167 9.37 8.70 21.89
CA LEU A 167 9.38 9.85 20.98
C LEU A 167 8.38 10.86 21.53
N SER A 168 8.72 12.14 21.56
CA SER A 168 7.83 13.17 22.11
C SER A 168 8.06 14.53 21.48
N ASN A 169 7.03 15.36 21.51
CA ASN A 169 7.12 16.80 21.33
C ASN A 169 6.23 17.52 22.36
N SER A 170 5.98 18.81 22.15
CA SER A 170 5.14 19.65 23.01
C SER A 170 3.65 19.27 22.97
N GLU A 171 3.17 18.66 21.89
CA GLU A 171 1.76 18.31 21.68
C GLU A 171 1.44 16.86 22.05
N TRP A 172 2.41 15.96 22.01
CA TRP A 172 2.17 14.54 22.21
C TRP A 172 3.42 13.73 22.57
N LYS A 173 3.21 12.53 23.12
CA LYS A 173 4.26 11.57 23.48
C LYS A 173 3.87 10.15 23.11
N VAL A 174 4.80 9.41 22.54
CA VAL A 174 4.74 7.96 22.39
C VAL A 174 5.46 7.32 23.56
N ARG A 175 4.76 6.45 24.28
CA ARG A 175 5.28 5.72 25.43
C ARG A 175 5.11 4.22 25.24
N ALA A 176 5.91 3.44 25.95
CA ALA A 176 5.70 2.01 26.02
C ALA A 176 6.09 1.45 27.39
N SER A 177 5.39 0.39 27.78
CA SER A 177 5.70 -0.39 28.96
C SER A 177 5.47 -1.87 28.67
N ARG A 178 6.26 -2.73 29.32
CA ARG A 178 5.98 -4.16 29.35
C ARG A 178 5.03 -4.48 30.51
N SER A 179 4.06 -5.35 30.25
CA SER A 179 3.17 -5.95 31.23
C SER A 179 3.30 -7.47 31.18
N ASP A 180 2.67 -8.17 32.12
CA ASP A 180 2.61 -9.63 32.12
C ASP A 180 1.90 -10.18 30.86
N ASP A 181 0.98 -9.41 30.28
CA ASP A 181 0.23 -9.76 29.07
C ASP A 181 0.95 -9.43 27.76
N GLY A 182 2.06 -8.70 27.82
CA GLY A 182 2.87 -8.30 26.68
C GLY A 182 3.26 -6.84 26.67
N LEU A 183 3.74 -6.38 25.51
CA LEU A 183 4.16 -5.00 25.30
C LEU A 183 2.96 -4.11 24.96
N VAL A 184 2.87 -2.95 25.60
CA VAL A 184 1.80 -1.98 25.38
C VAL A 184 2.40 -0.65 24.95
N PHE A 185 1.88 -0.07 23.87
CA PHE A 185 2.22 1.27 23.40
C PHE A 185 1.10 2.24 23.73
N ARG A 186 1.49 3.47 24.08
CA ARG A 186 0.57 4.55 24.40
C ARG A 186 0.89 5.80 23.61
N TRP A 187 -0.17 6.50 23.25
CA TRP A 187 -0.15 7.80 22.63
C TRP A 187 -0.78 8.80 23.59
N GLU A 188 0.04 9.61 24.25
CA GLU A 188 -0.38 10.60 25.24
C GLU A 188 -0.43 11.98 24.57
N TYR A 189 -1.61 12.60 24.57
CA TYR A 189 -1.83 13.93 24.01
C TYR A 189 -1.56 15.00 25.08
N GLY A 190 -1.21 16.23 24.66
CA GLY A 190 -0.95 17.36 25.57
C GLY A 190 -2.15 17.77 26.43
N ASN A 191 -3.36 17.35 26.06
CA ASN A 191 -4.58 17.53 26.87
C ASN A 191 -4.81 16.41 27.90
N GLY A 192 -3.88 15.45 28.03
CA GLY A 192 -3.95 14.33 28.96
C GLY A 192 -4.76 13.13 28.46
N MET A 193 -5.35 13.17 27.26
CA MET A 193 -5.94 11.98 26.66
C MET A 193 -4.86 10.94 26.36
N ILE A 194 -5.20 9.66 26.45
CA ILE A 194 -4.29 8.55 26.15
C ILE A 194 -5.01 7.55 25.26
N GLU A 195 -4.39 7.18 24.15
CA GLU A 195 -4.75 5.99 23.38
C GLU A 195 -3.76 4.87 23.70
N GLU A 196 -4.26 3.64 23.80
CA GLU A 196 -3.47 2.48 24.20
C GLU A 196 -3.65 1.32 23.22
N SER A 197 -2.56 0.63 22.88
CA SER A 197 -2.60 -0.57 22.06
C SER A 197 -3.11 -1.76 22.86
N LYS A 198 -3.64 -2.79 22.18
CA LYS A 198 -3.75 -4.10 22.82
C LYS A 198 -2.35 -4.63 23.18
N PRO A 199 -2.21 -5.46 24.23
CA PRO A 199 -0.93 -6.10 24.54
C PRO A 199 -0.41 -6.93 23.35
N ILE A 200 0.84 -6.70 22.99
CA ILE A 200 1.54 -7.39 21.90
C ILE A 200 2.47 -8.42 22.52
N LYS A 201 2.26 -9.69 22.19
CA LYS A 201 3.15 -10.76 22.62
C LYS A 201 4.44 -10.70 21.80
N ILE A 202 5.56 -10.53 22.49
CA ILE A 202 6.90 -10.58 21.91
C ILE A 202 7.65 -11.67 22.66
N ASP A 203 8.04 -12.72 21.95
CA ASP A 203 8.63 -13.94 22.51
C ASP A 203 10.06 -13.73 23.06
N TYR A 204 10.61 -12.53 22.92
CA TYR A 204 12.00 -12.21 23.26
C TYR A 204 12.11 -11.02 24.23
N VAL A 205 12.97 -11.20 25.25
CA VAL A 205 13.39 -10.17 26.18
C VAL A 205 14.71 -9.60 25.69
N GLY A 206 14.66 -8.46 25.01
CA GLY A 206 15.83 -7.71 24.58
C GLY A 206 15.45 -6.47 23.76
N PRO A 207 16.41 -5.86 23.05
CA PRO A 207 16.15 -4.71 22.21
C PRO A 207 15.06 -5.01 21.19
N THR A 208 14.04 -4.16 21.13
CA THR A 208 12.93 -4.24 20.19
C THR A 208 13.08 -3.11 19.19
N THR A 209 12.99 -3.44 17.91
CA THR A 209 12.93 -2.46 16.83
C THR A 209 11.48 -2.15 16.51
N ILE A 210 11.15 -0.87 16.46
CA ILE A 210 9.83 -0.37 16.11
C ILE A 210 9.97 0.72 15.07
N ASP A 211 8.95 0.86 14.23
CA ASP A 211 8.83 1.98 13.32
C ASP A 211 7.74 2.92 13.82
N ILE A 212 8.01 4.22 13.88
CA ILE A 212 7.00 5.25 14.13
C ILE A 212 6.87 6.06 12.86
N VAL A 213 5.69 6.01 12.25
CA VAL A 213 5.43 6.63 10.94
C VAL A 213 4.34 7.69 11.06
N PHE A 214 4.45 8.72 10.23
CA PHE A 214 3.50 9.83 10.18
C PHE A 214 3.07 10.06 8.74
N ASP A 215 1.78 10.30 8.55
CA ASP A 215 1.26 10.74 7.26
C ASP A 215 1.09 12.25 7.18
N PRO A 216 1.40 12.85 6.02
CA PRO A 216 1.04 14.23 5.74
C PRO A 216 -0.48 14.42 5.70
N LEU A 217 -0.91 15.70 5.75
CA LEU A 217 -2.31 16.04 5.53
C LEU A 217 -2.75 15.66 4.10
N PRO A 218 -4.02 15.30 3.89
CA PRO A 218 -5.12 15.33 4.86
C PRO A 218 -5.23 14.06 5.72
N LEU A 219 -4.34 13.07 5.53
CA LEU A 219 -4.39 11.85 6.34
C LEU A 219 -4.10 12.17 7.80
N GLY A 220 -2.96 12.83 8.09
CA GLY A 220 -2.66 13.38 9.42
C GLY A 220 -2.73 12.34 10.54
N VAL A 221 -2.17 11.15 10.32
CA VAL A 221 -2.15 10.06 11.31
C VAL A 221 -0.71 9.67 11.61
N GLY A 222 -0.40 9.54 12.91
CA GLY A 222 0.82 8.93 13.42
C GLY A 222 0.53 7.49 13.84
N ARG A 223 1.45 6.56 13.59
CA ARG A 223 1.28 5.14 13.91
C ARG A 223 2.55 4.54 14.49
N VAL A 224 2.38 3.64 15.43
CA VAL A 224 3.44 2.74 15.86
C VAL A 224 3.27 1.42 15.13
N VAL A 225 4.34 0.97 14.49
CA VAL A 225 4.39 -0.23 13.68
C VAL A 225 5.42 -1.18 14.29
N VAL A 226 4.98 -2.40 14.55
CA VAL A 226 5.81 -3.50 15.08
C VAL A 226 5.63 -4.69 14.16
N ASN A 227 6.72 -5.27 13.65
CA ASN A 227 6.69 -6.37 12.69
C ASN A 227 5.73 -6.09 11.51
N GLU A 228 5.87 -4.91 10.88
CA GLU A 228 5.05 -4.42 9.75
C GLU A 228 3.56 -4.24 10.05
N THR A 229 3.13 -4.45 11.30
CA THR A 229 1.74 -4.31 11.71
C THR A 229 1.56 -3.03 12.52
N SER A 230 0.60 -2.19 12.14
CA SER A 230 0.20 -1.04 12.94
C SER A 230 -0.47 -1.51 14.22
N VAL A 231 0.08 -1.17 15.37
CA VAL A 231 -0.43 -1.63 16.68
C VAL A 231 -1.23 -0.57 17.41
N ILE A 232 -0.97 0.71 17.11
CA ILE A 232 -1.73 1.88 17.55
C ILE A 232 -1.55 3.00 16.53
N GLY A 233 -2.55 3.85 16.37
CA GLY A 233 -2.46 5.07 15.59
C GLY A 233 -3.33 6.16 16.14
N ALA A 234 -2.89 7.41 15.98
CA ALA A 234 -3.49 8.62 16.53
C ALA A 234 -3.60 9.70 15.45
N PRO A 235 -4.65 10.55 15.44
CA PRO A 235 -4.84 11.63 14.47
C PRO A 235 -3.90 12.81 14.76
N VAL A 236 -2.63 12.64 14.42
CA VAL A 236 -1.55 13.59 14.68
C VAL A 236 -0.57 13.71 13.53
N LYS A 237 0.08 14.86 13.49
CA LYS A 237 1.20 15.14 12.59
C LYS A 237 2.51 15.07 13.35
N ASN A 238 3.58 14.75 12.63
CA ASN A 238 4.91 14.95 13.18
C ASN A 238 5.25 16.44 13.24
N SER A 239 6.17 16.80 14.13
CA SER A 239 6.77 18.11 14.22
C SER A 239 8.29 17.98 14.07
N PRO A 240 8.98 18.96 13.45
CA PRO A 240 10.44 19.02 13.46
C PRO A 240 11.04 19.05 14.88
N GLU A 241 10.25 19.46 15.88
CA GLU A 241 10.64 19.52 17.29
C GLU A 241 10.55 18.16 18.01
N SER A 242 10.17 17.09 17.31
CA SER A 242 10.07 15.76 17.90
C SER A 242 11.44 15.23 18.33
N VAL A 243 11.55 14.84 19.60
CA VAL A 243 12.77 14.35 20.23
C VAL A 243 12.65 12.87 20.51
N VAL A 244 13.61 12.10 19.99
CA VAL A 244 13.79 10.68 20.33
C VAL A 244 14.44 10.58 21.71
N ASN A 245 13.93 9.72 22.58
CA ASN A 245 14.56 9.47 23.88
C ASN A 245 16.01 8.98 23.68
N PRO A 246 17.02 9.56 24.37
CA PRO A 246 18.43 9.15 24.26
C PRO A 246 18.71 7.66 24.49
N GLU A 247 17.86 6.94 25.21
CA GLU A 247 17.97 5.48 25.43
C GLU A 247 17.61 4.66 24.18
N TRP A 248 17.09 5.32 23.15
CA TRP A 248 16.70 4.72 21.88
C TRP A 248 17.67 5.12 20.77
N THR A 249 18.06 4.13 19.98
CA THR A 249 18.90 4.35 18.81
C THR A 249 18.03 4.50 17.57
N SER A 250 18.19 5.62 16.85
CA SER A 250 17.55 5.81 15.55
C SER A 250 18.49 5.33 14.45
N SER A 251 18.00 4.43 13.61
CA SER A 251 18.72 4.07 12.38
C SER A 251 18.42 5.10 11.28
N GLY A 252 19.42 5.44 10.46
CA GLY A 252 19.23 6.22 9.23
C GLY A 252 18.86 5.33 8.05
N GLY A 253 18.04 5.84 7.13
CA GLY A 253 17.66 5.14 5.90
C GLY A 253 18.78 5.07 4.85
N SER A 254 18.71 4.06 3.98
CA SER A 254 19.57 3.87 2.80
C SER A 254 19.41 5.02 1.80
N SER A 255 20.48 5.32 1.05
CA SER A 255 20.55 6.34 0.00
C SER A 255 19.86 5.94 -1.32
N ASP A 256 19.56 4.66 -1.52
CA ASP A 256 19.02 4.12 -2.76
C ASP A 256 17.49 4.01 -2.67
N SER A 257 16.79 5.14 -2.82
CA SER A 257 15.33 5.23 -2.68
C SER A 257 14.62 5.23 -4.04
N PHE A 258 13.42 4.63 -4.07
CA PHE A 258 12.59 4.63 -5.27
C PHE A 258 12.22 6.05 -5.68
N CYS A 259 11.98 6.92 -4.69
CA CYS A 259 11.77 8.35 -4.94
C CYS A 259 12.92 9.01 -5.72
N ARG A 260 14.19 8.76 -5.38
CA ARG A 260 15.34 9.36 -6.09
C ARG A 260 15.42 8.88 -7.54
N LYS A 261 15.04 7.63 -7.83
CA LYS A 261 14.93 7.11 -9.20
C LYS A 261 13.87 7.85 -10.01
N LEU A 262 12.71 8.13 -9.39
CA LEU A 262 11.66 8.92 -10.03
C LEU A 262 12.08 10.37 -10.27
N GLN A 263 12.74 11.01 -9.30
CA GLN A 263 13.25 12.38 -9.43
C GLN A 263 14.29 12.51 -10.56
N ALA A 264 15.15 11.50 -10.73
CA ALA A 264 16.17 11.49 -11.79
C ALA A 264 15.56 11.42 -13.21
N ARG A 265 14.28 11.07 -13.33
CA ARG A 265 13.52 10.99 -14.58
C ARG A 265 12.53 12.16 -14.73
N GLN A 266 12.79 13.32 -14.14
CA GLN A 266 11.98 14.54 -14.32
C GLN A 266 12.71 15.58 -15.16
#